data_AF-A0A2E4XYM4-F1
#
_entry.id   AF-A0A2E4XYM4-F1
#
_cell.length_a   1.000
_cell.length_b   1.000
_cell.length_c   1.000
_cell.angle_alpha   90.00
_cell.angle_beta   90.00
_cell.angle_gamma   90.00
#
_symmetry.space_group_name_H-M   'P 1'
#
loop_
_entity.id
_entity.type
_entity.pdbx_description
1 polymer ?
#
loop_
_entity_poly.entity_id
_entity_poly.type
_entity_poly.pdbx_seq_one_letter_code
_entity_poly.pdbx_strand_id
1 'polypeptide(L)'
;MPRKLSDFTVKARGVVTPRIKNGECLDEKKRGKRARNFTVKIVSRAKKIKFCKPQWAGKGRQLVAKVLIDDFDLAEVLVEKGFGRPSEDGKKSWCIR
;
A
#
# COMPACT_ATOMS: atom_id res chain seq x y z
N MET A 1 3.39 -12.93 24.77
CA MET A 1 3.48 -13.83 23.59
C MET A 1 3.90 -13.01 22.38
N PRO A 2 4.95 -13.40 21.64
CA PRO A 2 5.28 -12.73 20.39
C PRO A 2 4.15 -13.02 19.41
N ARG A 3 3.40 -11.99 19.05
CA ARG A 3 2.33 -12.09 18.06
C ARG A 3 3.00 -12.36 16.71
N LYS A 4 2.53 -13.37 15.96
CA LYS A 4 3.16 -13.76 14.69
C LYS A 4 2.96 -12.63 13.68
N LEU A 5 3.87 -12.50 12.71
CA LEU A 5 3.77 -11.46 11.68
C LEU A 5 2.47 -11.56 10.86
N SER A 6 1.93 -12.78 10.73
CA SER A 6 0.64 -13.10 10.11
C SER A 6 -0.58 -12.52 10.86
N ASP A 7 -0.41 -12.02 12.08
CA ASP A 7 -1.48 -11.38 12.85
C ASP A 7 -1.69 -9.91 12.45
N PHE A 8 -0.80 -9.32 11.65
CA PHE A 8 -0.77 -7.88 11.38
C PHE A 8 -0.86 -7.54 9.90
N THR A 9 -1.49 -6.40 9.61
CA THR A 9 -1.50 -5.80 8.28
C THR A 9 -0.50 -4.66 8.23
N VAL A 10 0.43 -4.69 7.27
CA VAL A 10 1.38 -3.60 7.04
C VAL A 10 0.85 -2.67 5.95
N LYS A 11 0.84 -1.37 6.24
CA LYS A 11 0.59 -0.28 5.30
C LYS A 11 1.91 0.35 4.89
N ALA A 12 2.10 0.51 3.58
CA ALA A 12 3.22 1.27 3.05
C ALA A 12 3.07 2.74 3.45
N ARG A 13 4.12 3.29 4.08
CA ARG A 13 4.20 4.71 4.43
C ARG A 13 4.42 5.54 3.16
N GLY A 14 3.84 6.75 3.11
CA GLY A 14 4.15 7.74 2.07
C GLY A 14 3.32 7.62 0.79
N VAL A 15 2.44 6.61 0.67
CA VAL A 15 1.58 6.43 -0.51
C VAL A 15 0.11 6.30 -0.13
N VAL A 16 -0.75 6.94 -0.90
CA VAL A 16 -2.20 6.78 -0.86
C VAL A 16 -2.63 5.97 -2.08
N THR A 17 -3.40 4.91 -1.87
CA THR A 17 -3.90 4.04 -2.93
C THR A 17 -5.43 4.11 -3.04
N PRO A 18 -6.00 3.89 -4.24
CA PRO A 18 -7.44 3.86 -4.46
C PRO A 18 -8.11 2.73 -3.69
N ARG A 19 -9.30 3.00 -3.16
CA ARG A 19 -10.03 2.05 -2.30
C ARG A 19 -10.80 1.02 -3.12
N ILE A 20 -10.79 -0.22 -2.64
CA ILE A 20 -11.53 -1.33 -3.30
C ILE A 20 -12.95 -1.47 -2.75
N LYS A 21 -13.13 -1.58 -1.42
CA LYS A 21 -14.43 -1.84 -0.80
C LYS A 21 -15.31 -0.58 -0.75
N ASN A 22 -14.75 0.50 -0.21
CA ASN A 22 -15.44 1.78 -0.05
C ASN A 22 -14.84 2.85 -0.97
N GLY A 23 -14.68 2.52 -2.26
CA GLY A 23 -14.33 3.50 -3.28
C GLY A 23 -15.54 4.34 -3.67
N GLU A 24 -15.32 5.63 -3.89
CA GLU A 24 -16.32 6.66 -4.21
C GLU A 24 -17.03 6.38 -5.55
N CYS A 25 -16.35 5.73 -6.50
CA CYS A 25 -16.87 5.39 -7.82
C CYS A 25 -16.34 4.04 -8.32
N LEU A 26 -16.93 3.53 -9.40
CA LEU A 26 -16.53 2.26 -10.03
C LEU A 26 -15.07 2.30 -10.53
N ASP A 27 -14.62 3.43 -11.05
CA ASP A 27 -13.25 3.55 -11.57
C ASP A 27 -12.20 3.55 -10.46
N GLU A 28 -12.49 4.16 -9.30
CA GLU A 28 -11.63 4.01 -8.12
C GLU A 28 -11.52 2.54 -7.73
N LYS A 29 -12.65 1.82 -7.66
CA LYS A 29 -12.64 0.39 -7.32
C LYS A 29 -11.83 -0.43 -8.33
N LYS A 30 -11.93 -0.13 -9.64
CA LYS A 30 -11.14 -0.78 -10.69
C LYS A 30 -9.64 -0.48 -10.52
N ARG A 31 -9.26 0.77 -10.30
CA ARG A 31 -7.86 1.18 -10.04
C ARG A 31 -7.32 0.50 -8.78
N GLY A 32 -8.12 0.45 -7.71
CA GLY A 32 -7.78 -0.27 -6.47
C GLY A 32 -7.51 -1.76 -6.69
N LYS A 33 -8.35 -2.43 -7.49
CA LYS A 33 -8.13 -3.84 -7.85
C LYS A 33 -6.84 -4.02 -8.66
N ARG A 34 -6.56 -3.13 -9.62
CA ARG A 34 -5.31 -3.17 -10.41
C ARG A 34 -4.09 -2.96 -9.52
N ALA A 35 -4.13 -1.97 -8.62
CA ALA A 35 -3.07 -1.72 -7.65
C ALA A 35 -2.82 -2.95 -6.77
N ARG A 36 -3.87 -3.57 -6.21
CA ARG A 36 -3.75 -4.81 -5.43
C ARG A 36 -3.09 -5.92 -6.23
N ASN A 37 -3.57 -6.19 -7.45
CA ASN A 37 -3.03 -7.27 -8.28
C ASN A 37 -1.56 -7.03 -8.62
N PHE A 38 -1.18 -5.78 -8.88
CA PHE A 38 0.21 -5.39 -9.09
C PHE A 38 1.05 -5.63 -7.82
N THR A 39 0.59 -5.16 -6.65
CA THR A 39 1.28 -5.41 -5.37
C THR A 39 1.45 -6.90 -5.09
N VAL A 40 0.42 -7.72 -5.29
CA VAL A 40 0.51 -9.17 -5.12
C VAL A 40 1.54 -9.77 -6.06
N LYS A 41 1.58 -9.32 -7.33
CA LYS A 41 2.53 -9.82 -8.33
C LYS A 41 3.99 -9.47 -8.02
N ILE A 42 4.27 -8.25 -7.55
CA ILE A 42 5.64 -7.87 -7.19
C ILE A 42 6.08 -8.54 -5.89
N VAL A 43 5.18 -8.64 -4.90
CA VAL A 43 5.46 -9.30 -3.61
C VAL A 43 5.67 -10.80 -3.79
N SER A 44 4.91 -11.46 -4.66
CA SER A 44 5.08 -12.90 -4.92
C SER A 44 6.37 -13.25 -5.68
N ARG A 45 6.94 -12.27 -6.38
CA ARG A 45 8.22 -12.40 -7.11
C ARG A 45 9.41 -11.86 -6.32
N ALA A 46 9.16 -11.19 -5.20
CA ALA A 46 10.17 -10.58 -4.38
C ALA A 46 11.09 -11.64 -3.79
N LYS A 47 12.41 -11.43 -3.90
CA LYS A 47 13.39 -12.27 -3.20
C LYS A 47 13.55 -11.83 -1.75
N LYS A 48 13.47 -10.52 -1.50
CA LYS A 48 13.64 -9.91 -0.17
C LYS A 48 12.63 -8.80 0.06
N ILE A 49 11.98 -8.84 1.22
CA ILE A 49 11.08 -7.79 1.68
C ILE A 49 11.60 -7.26 3.02
N LYS A 50 11.92 -5.96 3.08
CA LYS A 50 12.38 -5.30 4.30
C LYS A 50 11.36 -4.27 4.76
N PHE A 51 11.14 -4.20 6.06
CA PHE A 51 10.26 -3.21 6.68
C PHE A 51 11.10 -2.24 7.51
N CYS A 52 11.19 -0.98 7.09
CA CYS A 52 11.98 0.03 7.77
C CYS A 52 11.10 0.94 8.63
N LYS A 53 11.54 1.18 9.88
CA LYS A 53 10.86 2.02 10.88
C LYS A 53 9.36 1.67 11.03
N PRO A 54 9.00 0.40 11.35
CA PRO A 54 7.60 0.04 11.56
C PRO A 54 7.03 0.76 12.79
N GLN A 55 5.82 1.30 12.65
CA GLN A 55 5.11 2.02 13.69
C GLN A 55 3.66 1.51 13.77
N TRP A 56 3.10 1.45 14.97
CA TRP A 56 1.71 1.06 15.16
C TRP A 56 0.77 2.15 14.66
N ALA A 57 -0.14 1.79 13.75
CA ALA A 57 -1.23 2.65 13.32
C ALA A 57 -2.37 2.56 14.34
N GLY A 58 -2.21 3.22 15.47
CA GLY A 58 -3.22 3.31 16.53
C GLY A 58 -3.39 2.02 17.35
N LYS A 59 -4.57 1.86 17.97
CA LYS A 59 -4.92 0.72 18.85
C LYS A 59 -5.40 -0.49 18.05
N GLY A 60 -4.54 -1.07 17.20
CA GLY A 60 -4.97 -2.17 16.34
C GLY A 60 -3.86 -3.08 15.84
N ARG A 61 -4.22 -3.95 14.89
CA ARG A 61 -3.31 -4.89 14.23
C ARG A 61 -2.68 -4.32 12.94
N GLN A 62 -2.63 -2.99 12.82
CA GLN A 62 -2.08 -2.32 11.66
C GLN A 62 -0.73 -1.68 11.99
N LEU A 63 0.26 -1.97 11.15
CA LEU A 63 1.57 -1.34 11.17
C LEU A 63 1.70 -0.43 9.96
N VAL A 64 2.36 0.71 10.12
CA VAL A 64 2.80 1.58 9.04
C VAL A 64 4.32 1.51 8.98
N ALA A 65 4.86 1.12 7.84
CA ALA A 65 6.29 0.97 7.65
C ALA A 65 6.69 1.39 6.24
N LYS A 66 7.96 1.77 6.07
CA LYS A 66 8.55 1.86 4.73
C LYS A 66 8.83 0.42 4.25
N VAL A 67 8.31 0.04 3.09
CA VAL A 67 8.39 -1.34 2.59
C VAL A 67 9.34 -1.34 1.40
N LEU A 68 10.46 -2.05 1.53
CA LEU A 68 11.42 -2.23 0.45
C LEU A 68 11.26 -3.64 -0.13
N ILE A 69 11.13 -3.74 -1.44
CA ILE A 69 11.07 -4.99 -2.20
C ILE A 69 12.29 -5.05 -3.10
N ASP A 70 13.19 -6.00 -2.89
CA ASP A 70 14.44 -6.16 -3.66
C ASP A 70 15.20 -4.83 -3.83
N ASP A 71 15.23 -4.05 -2.75
CA ASP A 71 15.86 -2.72 -2.62
C ASP A 71 15.12 -1.54 -3.28
N PHE A 72 13.95 -1.77 -3.88
CA PHE A 72 13.04 -0.73 -4.35
C PHE A 72 12.00 -0.34 -3.29
N ASP A 73 11.69 0.96 -3.16
CA ASP A 73 10.60 1.41 -2.30
C ASP A 73 9.24 1.12 -2.95
N LEU A 74 8.42 0.31 -2.28
CA LEU A 74 7.07 -0.03 -2.71
C LEU A 74 6.21 1.22 -2.93
N ALA A 75 6.36 2.26 -2.10
CA ALA A 75 5.60 3.48 -2.23
C ALA A 75 5.93 4.20 -3.55
N GLU A 76 7.22 4.36 -3.85
CA GLU A 76 7.70 4.98 -5.08
C GLU A 76 7.26 4.19 -6.31
N VAL A 77 7.42 2.85 -6.29
CA VAL A 77 7.00 1.98 -7.39
C VAL A 77 5.49 2.08 -7.64
N LEU A 78 4.67 2.16 -6.60
CA LEU A 78 3.22 2.33 -6.74
C LEU A 78 2.86 3.68 -7.35
N VAL A 79 3.56 4.75 -6.97
CA VAL A 79 3.36 6.09 -7.52
C VAL A 79 3.79 6.14 -8.99
N GLU A 80 4.98 5.65 -9.31
CA GLU A 80 5.54 5.64 -10.67
C GLU A 80 4.65 4.86 -11.65
N LYS A 81 4.08 3.73 -11.21
CA LYS A 81 3.15 2.94 -12.04
C LYS A 81 1.71 3.45 -12.05
N GLY A 82 1.43 4.58 -11.40
CA GLY A 82 0.10 5.19 -11.35
C GLY A 82 -0.93 4.41 -10.51
N PHE A 83 -0.46 3.55 -9.61
CA PHE A 83 -1.27 2.78 -8.66
C PHE A 83 -1.43 3.46 -7.30
N GLY A 84 -0.72 4.57 -7.08
CA GLY A 84 -0.82 5.39 -5.88
C GLY A 84 -0.42 6.84 -6.16
N ARG A 85 -0.63 7.69 -5.16
CA ARG A 85 -0.16 9.08 -5.12
C ARG A 85 0.68 9.27 -3.85
N PRO A 86 1.68 10.16 -3.87
CA PRO A 86 2.35 10.61 -2.65
C PRO A 86 1.32 11.03 -1.61
N SER A 87 1.56 10.68 -0.34
CA SER A 87 0.67 11.08 0.76
C SER A 87 0.61 12.59 0.97
N GLU A 88 1.61 13.32 0.47
CA GLU A 88 1.70 14.78 0.57
C GLU A 88 0.73 15.51 -0.36
N ASP A 89 0.25 14.86 -1.43
CA ASP A 89 -0.69 15.43 -2.40
C ASP A 89 -2.13 15.61 -1.87
N GLY A 90 -2.36 15.24 -0.61
CA GLY A 90 -3.66 15.30 0.04
C GLY A 90 -4.65 14.23 -0.44
N LYS A 91 -5.85 14.21 0.17
CA LYS A 91 -6.94 13.31 -0.24
C LYS A 91 -7.62 13.86 -1.50
N LYS A 92 -7.08 13.55 -2.66
CA LYS A 92 -7.74 13.79 -3.95
C LYS A 92 -8.59 12.59 -4.34
N SER A 93 -9.78 12.83 -4.88
CA SER A 93 -10.62 11.76 -5.40
C SER A 93 -9.90 11.01 -6.54
N TRP A 94 -10.21 9.72 -6.64
CA TRP A 94 -9.73 8.83 -7.68
C TRP A 94 -10.73 8.67 -8.83
N CYS A 95 -11.88 9.34 -8.72
CA CYS A 95 -12.92 9.34 -9.73
C CYS A 95 -12.53 10.22 -10.91
N ILE A 96 -12.73 9.67 -12.10
CA ILE A 96 -12.66 10.43 -13.34
C ILE A 96 -13.98 11.20 -13.42
N ARG A 97 -13.90 12.51 -13.61
CA ARG A 97 -15.06 13.39 -13.76
C ARG A 97 -15.35 13.58 -15.24
#